data_AF-A0A960WB64-F1
#
_entry.id   AF-A0A960WB64-F1
#
_cell.length_a   1.000
_cell.length_b   1.000
_cell.length_c   1.000
_cell.angle_alpha   90.00
_cell.angle_beta   90.00
_cell.angle_gamma   90.00
#
_symmetry.space_group_name_H-M   'P 1'
#
loop_
_entity.id
_entity.type
_entity.pdbx_description
1 polymer ?
#
loop_
_entity_poly.entity_id
_entity_poly.type
_entity_poly.pdbx_seq_one_letter_code
_entity_poly.pdbx_strand_id
1 'polypeptide(L)'
;MKPRNISMFFMLVSLSLLWACAPKGNTIGQNTPPQQIKKASSPMLIASMMKMAYHVDVLNRALKIEPEQVQFKKSEVVSRLTAIEQTASTLQTQNIQHPLFQSYLQIFLNNVKTAKTQASAEYPDFTSAKKVAQSCQNCHQQKTYEEPHHQILDREW
;
A
#
# COMPACT_ATOMS: atom_id res chain seq x y z
N MET A 1 -16.59 -69.66 -18.62
CA MET A 1 -16.86 -68.50 -19.51
C MET A 1 -18.12 -67.82 -18.97
N LYS A 2 -18.25 -66.51 -18.71
CA LYS A 2 -17.50 -65.30 -19.06
C LYS A 2 -17.97 -64.19 -18.08
N PRO A 3 -17.10 -63.38 -17.46
CA PRO A 3 -17.54 -62.28 -16.59
C PRO A 3 -18.17 -61.15 -17.41
N ARG A 4 -19.37 -60.70 -17.03
CA ARG A 4 -20.08 -59.55 -17.59
C ARG A 4 -19.79 -58.30 -16.76
N ASN A 5 -19.02 -57.39 -17.36
CA ASN A 5 -19.27 -55.96 -17.41
C ASN A 5 -19.40 -55.19 -16.08
N ILE A 6 -18.36 -55.18 -15.23
CA ILE A 6 -18.24 -54.23 -14.10
C ILE A 6 -17.28 -53.07 -14.43
N SER A 7 -16.56 -53.14 -15.55
CA SER A 7 -15.54 -52.16 -15.92
C SER A 7 -16.07 -50.85 -16.54
N MET A 8 -17.37 -50.74 -16.85
CA MET A 8 -17.90 -49.62 -17.63
C MET A 8 -18.57 -48.51 -16.79
N PHE A 9 -18.77 -48.73 -15.49
CA PHE A 9 -19.32 -47.69 -14.60
C PHE A 9 -18.24 -46.78 -14.01
N PHE A 10 -17.01 -47.26 -13.85
CA PHE A 10 -15.92 -46.47 -13.26
C PHE A 10 -15.30 -45.45 -14.22
N MET A 11 -15.52 -45.56 -15.53
CA MET A 11 -14.93 -44.65 -16.52
C MET A 11 -15.80 -43.41 -16.82
N LEU A 12 -17.05 -43.39 -16.37
CA LEU A 12 -18.00 -42.30 -16.61
C LEU A 12 -17.99 -41.22 -15.51
N VAL A 13 -17.42 -41.50 -14.34
CA VAL A 13 -17.37 -40.56 -13.20
C VAL A 13 -16.18 -39.62 -13.27
N SER A 14 -15.12 -39.98 -14.01
CA SER A 14 -13.90 -39.16 -14.14
C SER A 14 -14.00 -38.04 -15.18
N LEU A 15 -15.06 -37.99 -16.00
CA LEU A 15 -15.19 -36.99 -17.07
C LEU A 15 -16.03 -35.76 -16.69
N SER A 16 -16.72 -35.77 -15.54
CA SER A 16 -17.60 -34.69 -15.09
C SER A 16 -16.94 -33.65 -14.17
N LEU A 17 -15.66 -33.81 -13.78
CA LEU A 17 -14.96 -32.85 -12.93
C LEU A 17 -14.23 -31.72 -13.69
N LEU A 18 -14.25 -31.69 -15.02
CA LEU A 18 -13.54 -30.68 -15.82
C LEU A 18 -14.37 -29.42 -16.15
N TRP A 19 -15.60 -29.31 -15.64
CA TRP A 19 -16.49 -28.16 -15.91
C TRP A 19 -16.59 -27.14 -14.77
N ALA A 20 -15.76 -27.23 -13.72
CA ALA A 20 -15.78 -26.30 -12.59
C ALA A 20 -14.71 -25.19 -12.64
N CYS A 21 -14.00 -25.02 -13.76
CA CYS A 21 -13.09 -23.89 -13.98
C CYS A 21 -13.70 -22.91 -14.99
N ALA A 22 -14.89 -22.41 -14.73
CA ALA A 22 -15.30 -21.13 -15.32
C ALA A 22 -14.66 -20.02 -14.47
N PRO A 23 -13.74 -19.20 -15.00
CA PRO A 23 -13.44 -17.96 -14.32
C PRO A 23 -14.74 -17.17 -14.27
N LYS A 24 -15.22 -16.86 -13.06
CA LYS A 24 -16.26 -15.85 -12.86
C LYS A 24 -15.69 -14.54 -13.39
N GLY A 25 -15.90 -14.30 -14.68
CA GLY A 25 -15.71 -13.01 -15.31
C GLY A 25 -16.65 -12.06 -14.60
N ASN A 26 -16.09 -11.29 -13.67
CA ASN A 26 -16.77 -10.15 -13.09
C ASN A 26 -17.06 -9.22 -14.27
N THR A 27 -18.30 -9.24 -14.77
CA THR A 27 -18.84 -8.22 -15.68
C THR A 27 -18.97 -6.92 -14.88
N ILE A 28 -17.83 -6.32 -14.57
CA ILE A 28 -17.76 -4.90 -14.25
C ILE A 28 -18.07 -4.20 -15.57
N GLY A 29 -19.16 -3.43 -15.58
CA GLY A 29 -19.76 -2.86 -16.78
C GLY A 29 -18.73 -2.28 -17.75
N GLN A 30 -18.69 -2.86 -18.95
CA GLN A 30 -17.90 -2.40 -20.11
C GLN A 30 -18.34 -1.03 -20.67
N ASN A 31 -19.21 -0.31 -19.96
CA ASN A 31 -19.76 0.99 -20.38
C ASN A 31 -19.32 2.15 -19.48
N THR A 32 -18.30 1.96 -18.64
CA THR A 32 -17.70 3.11 -17.92
C THR A 32 -16.63 3.69 -18.84
N PRO A 33 -16.78 4.92 -19.37
CA PRO A 33 -15.72 5.57 -20.13
C PRO A 33 -14.42 5.49 -19.33
N PRO A 34 -13.25 5.27 -19.96
CA PRO A 34 -11.99 5.35 -19.24
C PRO A 34 -12.00 6.70 -18.54
N GLN A 35 -12.07 6.67 -17.21
CA GLN A 35 -11.97 7.91 -16.46
C GLN A 35 -10.61 8.46 -16.83
N GLN A 36 -10.60 9.52 -17.63
CA GLN A 36 -9.46 10.38 -17.74
C GLN A 36 -9.24 10.92 -16.33
N ILE A 37 -8.48 10.17 -15.53
CA ILE A 37 -7.99 10.65 -14.25
C ILE A 37 -7.16 11.85 -14.65
N LYS A 38 -7.74 13.05 -14.55
CA LYS A 38 -7.05 14.29 -14.80
C LYS A 38 -5.92 14.33 -13.77
N LYS A 39 -4.73 13.90 -14.20
CA LYS A 39 -3.51 13.74 -13.41
C LYS A 39 -2.94 15.11 -13.09
N ALA A 40 -3.72 15.94 -12.42
CA ALA A 40 -3.27 17.14 -11.75
C ALA A 40 -3.52 16.92 -10.27
N SER A 41 -2.56 16.27 -9.61
CA SER A 41 -2.53 16.26 -8.14
C SER A 41 -2.58 17.69 -7.65
N SER A 42 -3.54 18.01 -6.79
CA SER A 42 -3.65 19.35 -6.16
C SER A 42 -2.30 19.78 -5.58
N PRO A 43 -1.89 21.06 -5.68
CA PRO A 43 -0.69 21.57 -5.01
C PRO A 43 -0.67 21.22 -3.51
N MET A 44 -1.84 21.15 -2.87
CA MET A 44 -1.98 20.79 -1.46
C MET A 44 -1.66 19.31 -1.19
N LEU A 45 -2.02 18.43 -2.12
CA LEU A 45 -1.66 17.01 -2.07
C LEU A 45 -0.15 16.85 -2.24
N ILE A 46 0.45 17.53 -3.21
CA ILE A 46 1.90 17.51 -3.44
C ILE A 46 2.64 17.98 -2.18
N ALA A 47 2.26 19.14 -1.62
CA ALA A 47 2.89 19.69 -0.42
C ALA A 47 2.77 18.74 0.78
N SER A 48 1.61 18.10 0.96
CA SER A 48 1.38 17.15 2.04
C SER A 48 2.21 15.87 1.87
N MET A 49 2.36 15.37 0.64
CA MET A 49 3.23 14.22 0.35
C MET A 49 4.71 14.55 0.50
N MET A 50 5.16 15.75 0.13
CA MET A 50 6.52 16.21 0.39
C MET A 50 6.82 16.29 1.89
N LYS A 51 5.88 16.86 2.66
CA LYS A 51 5.99 16.91 4.13
C LYS A 51 6.04 15.51 4.74
N MET A 52 5.22 14.58 4.24
CA MET A 52 5.24 13.18 4.65
C MET A 52 6.61 12.54 4.38
N ALA A 53 7.14 12.69 3.16
CA ALA A 53 8.43 12.14 2.76
C ALA A 53 9.57 12.67 3.64
N TYR A 54 9.56 13.99 3.93
CA TYR A 54 10.51 14.59 4.85
C TYR A 54 10.48 13.93 6.24
N HIS A 55 9.30 13.78 6.85
CA HIS A 55 9.21 13.20 8.18
C HIS A 55 9.59 11.71 8.22
N VAL A 56 9.29 10.95 7.16
CA VAL A 56 9.71 9.56 7.02
C VAL A 56 11.23 9.43 6.89
N ASP A 57 11.85 10.33 6.11
CA ASP A 57 13.31 10.38 5.96
C ASP A 57 14.01 10.73 7.29
N VAL A 58 13.49 11.71 8.04
CA VAL A 58 13.99 12.04 9.39
C VAL A 58 13.76 10.86 10.36
N LEU A 59 12.62 10.17 10.28
CA LEU A 59 12.36 8.96 11.07
C LEU A 59 13.39 7.87 10.78
N ASN A 60 13.74 7.64 9.52
CA ASN A 60 14.78 6.69 9.12
C ASN A 60 16.14 7.03 9.71
N ARG A 61 16.50 8.31 9.81
CA ARG A 61 17.72 8.74 10.50
C ARG A 61 17.64 8.51 12.01
N ALA A 62 16.53 8.88 12.64
CA ALA A 62 16.33 8.69 14.08
C ALA A 62 16.42 7.21 14.48
N LEU A 63 15.92 6.30 13.64
CA LEU A 63 15.99 4.86 13.88
C LEU A 63 17.42 4.28 13.87
N LYS A 64 18.39 5.01 13.31
CA LYS A 64 19.82 4.65 13.27
C LYS A 64 20.63 5.20 14.45
N ILE A 65 20.02 6.01 15.32
CA ILE A 65 20.68 6.47 16.57
C ILE A 65 21.10 5.25 17.39
N GLU A 66 22.31 5.33 17.95
CA GLU A 66 22.93 4.25 18.72
C GLU A 66 22.11 3.85 19.96
N PRO A 67 22.17 2.58 20.39
CA PRO A 67 21.40 2.08 21.54
C PRO A 67 21.67 2.83 22.85
N GLU A 68 22.90 3.33 23.04
CA GLU A 68 23.31 4.07 24.24
C GLU A 68 22.52 5.38 24.45
N GLN A 69 21.93 5.91 23.37
CA GLN A 69 21.12 7.13 23.40
C GLN A 69 19.61 6.83 23.31
N VAL A 70 19.16 5.73 23.94
CA VAL A 70 17.78 5.23 23.80
C VAL A 70 16.71 6.28 24.11
N GLN A 71 16.91 7.15 25.09
CA GLN A 71 15.93 8.19 25.43
C GLN A 71 15.86 9.29 24.38
N PHE A 72 17.00 9.71 23.84
CA PHE A 72 17.05 10.67 22.74
C PHE A 72 16.43 10.07 21.47
N LYS A 73 16.78 8.82 21.14
CA LYS A 73 16.17 8.05 20.05
C LYS A 73 14.66 7.94 20.19
N LYS A 74 14.18 7.60 21.39
CA LYS A 74 12.75 7.51 21.72
C LYS A 74 12.05 8.84 21.44
N SER A 75 12.59 9.94 21.96
CA SER A 75 12.03 11.28 21.75
C SER A 75 11.92 11.64 20.27
N GLU A 76 13.01 11.46 19.51
CA GLU A 76 13.01 11.76 18.07
C GLU A 76 12.04 10.87 17.29
N VAL A 77 12.04 9.55 17.54
CA VAL A 77 11.12 8.63 16.86
C VAL A 77 9.66 8.98 17.14
N VAL A 78 9.28 9.22 18.41
CA VAL A 78 7.91 9.59 18.78
C VAL A 78 7.51 10.94 18.17
N SER A 79 8.42 11.91 18.16
CA SER A 79 8.21 13.22 17.52
C SER A 79 7.94 13.08 16.02
N ARG A 80 8.73 12.27 15.30
CA ARG A 80 8.50 12.05 13.86
C ARG A 80 7.25 11.25 13.56
N LEU A 81 6.93 10.22 14.34
CA LEU A 81 5.68 9.49 14.19
C LEU A 81 4.45 10.38 14.42
N THR A 82 4.53 11.33 15.36
CA THR A 82 3.47 12.31 15.60
C THR A 82 3.28 13.24 14.40
N ALA A 83 4.38 13.74 13.82
CA ALA A 83 4.32 14.60 12.64
C ALA A 83 3.78 13.86 11.39
N ILE A 84 4.15 12.58 11.25
CA ILE A 84 3.62 11.69 10.21
C ILE A 84 2.11 11.50 10.39
N GLU A 85 1.65 11.20 11.62
CA GLU A 85 0.23 11.04 11.92
C GLU A 85 -0.57 12.30 11.56
N GLN A 86 -0.10 13.49 11.98
CA GLN A 86 -0.74 14.76 11.65
C GLN A 86 -0.83 15.00 10.14
N THR A 87 0.26 14.70 9.41
CA THR A 87 0.29 14.86 7.95
C THR A 87 -0.65 13.87 7.27
N ALA A 88 -0.73 12.62 7.74
CA ALA A 88 -1.65 11.63 7.22
C ALA A 88 -3.12 11.97 7.54
N SER A 89 -3.42 12.50 8.73
CA SER A 89 -4.76 13.01 9.05
C SER A 89 -5.14 14.20 8.17
N THR A 90 -4.18 15.08 7.85
CA THR A 90 -4.40 16.17 6.90
C THR A 90 -4.70 15.65 5.49
N LEU A 91 -4.02 14.59 5.06
CA LEU A 91 -4.30 13.93 3.78
C LEU A 91 -5.68 13.26 3.75
N GLN A 92 -6.17 12.78 4.89
CA GLN A 92 -7.47 12.11 5.00
C GLN A 92 -8.64 13.05 4.73
N THR A 93 -8.50 14.34 5.07
CA THR A 93 -9.52 15.36 4.82
C THR A 93 -9.53 15.88 3.39
N GLN A 94 -8.53 15.53 2.58
CA GLN A 94 -8.46 15.97 1.19
C GLN A 94 -9.35 15.08 0.31
N ASN A 95 -10.08 15.71 -0.62
CA ASN A 95 -10.88 15.00 -1.61
C ASN A 95 -10.00 14.44 -2.73
N ILE A 96 -9.28 13.36 -2.45
CA ILE A 96 -8.36 12.71 -3.38
C ILE A 96 -9.11 11.63 -4.15
N GLN A 97 -9.25 11.83 -5.46
CA GLN A 97 -9.95 10.89 -6.33
C GLN A 97 -9.06 9.70 -6.69
N HIS A 98 -9.01 8.72 -5.78
CA HIS A 98 -8.47 7.39 -6.06
C HIS A 98 -9.16 6.35 -5.17
N PRO A 99 -9.73 5.28 -5.75
CA PRO A 99 -10.63 4.37 -5.03
C PRO A 99 -9.99 3.66 -3.84
N LEU A 100 -8.67 3.48 -3.86
CA LEU A 100 -7.92 2.82 -2.78
C LEU A 100 -7.20 3.80 -1.84
N PHE A 101 -7.24 5.10 -2.11
CA PHE A 101 -6.42 6.05 -1.34
C PHE A 101 -6.82 6.08 0.14
N GLN A 102 -8.11 6.18 0.42
CA GLN A 102 -8.60 6.27 1.80
C GLN A 102 -8.36 4.98 2.60
N SER A 103 -8.50 3.81 1.97
CA SER A 103 -8.23 2.54 2.65
C SER A 103 -6.75 2.37 2.98
N TYR A 104 -5.85 2.65 2.02
CA TYR A 104 -4.40 2.59 2.27
C TYR A 104 -3.96 3.63 3.31
N LEU A 105 -4.49 4.85 3.24
CA LEU A 105 -4.18 5.90 4.20
C LEU A 105 -4.65 5.52 5.62
N GLN A 106 -5.83 4.91 5.76
CA GLN A 106 -6.33 4.46 7.05
C GLN A 106 -5.46 3.33 7.64
N ILE A 107 -5.03 2.37 6.83
CA ILE A 107 -4.09 1.31 7.25
C ILE A 107 -2.76 1.93 7.69
N PHE A 108 -2.23 2.88 6.91
CA PHE A 108 -1.01 3.60 7.25
C PHE A 108 -1.14 4.34 8.59
N LEU A 109 -2.23 5.09 8.80
CA LEU A 109 -2.51 5.79 10.05
C LEU A 109 -2.54 4.84 11.26
N ASN A 110 -3.19 3.68 11.12
CA ASN A 110 -3.22 2.68 12.18
C ASN A 110 -1.81 2.16 12.50
N ASN A 111 -0.99 1.88 11.49
CA ASN A 111 0.39 1.45 11.68
C ASN A 111 1.23 2.53 12.40
N VAL A 112 1.05 3.81 12.05
CA VAL A 112 1.72 4.94 12.70
C VAL A 112 1.33 5.03 14.18
N LYS A 113 0.03 4.91 14.49
CA LYS A 113 -0.46 4.92 15.88
C LYS A 113 0.12 3.78 16.70
N THR A 114 0.11 2.56 16.17
CA THR A 114 0.73 1.40 16.82
C THR A 114 2.23 1.62 17.05
N ALA A 115 2.95 2.10 16.04
CA ALA A 115 4.37 2.40 16.14
C ALA A 115 4.65 3.46 17.22
N LYS A 116 3.80 4.49 17.31
CA LYS A 116 3.93 5.56 18.32
C LYS A 116 3.75 5.00 19.72
N THR A 117 2.71 4.20 19.95
CA THR A 117 2.47 3.53 21.24
C THR A 117 3.66 2.69 21.66
N GLN A 118 4.17 1.83 20.76
CA GLN A 118 5.31 0.96 21.03
C GLN A 118 6.61 1.72 21.28
N ALA A 119 6.89 2.76 20.48
CA ALA A 119 8.07 3.60 20.68
C ALA A 119 7.98 4.46 21.95
N SER A 120 6.78 4.79 22.42
CA SER A 120 6.57 5.60 23.63
C SER A 120 6.63 4.82 24.95
N ALA A 121 6.60 3.48 24.90
CA ALA A 121 6.61 2.61 26.06
C ALA A 121 7.86 2.80 26.94
N GLU A 122 7.80 2.35 28.20
CA GLU A 122 8.94 2.37 29.14
C GLU A 122 10.17 1.66 28.55
N TYR A 123 9.95 0.49 27.96
CA TYR A 123 10.92 -0.24 27.14
C TYR A 123 10.51 -0.10 25.65
N PRO A 124 11.09 0.85 24.91
CA PRO A 124 10.60 1.19 23.58
C PRO A 124 10.93 0.12 22.55
N ASP A 125 9.92 -0.31 21.77
CA ASP A 125 10.08 -1.16 20.59
C ASP A 125 9.95 -0.31 19.31
N PHE A 126 11.02 -0.28 18.53
CA PHE A 126 11.10 0.49 17.28
C PHE A 126 10.78 -0.34 16.03
N THR A 127 10.37 -1.60 16.17
CA THR A 127 10.11 -2.51 15.04
C THR A 127 8.99 -1.99 14.14
N SER A 128 7.87 -1.54 14.71
CA SER A 128 6.78 -0.97 13.90
C SER A 128 7.14 0.39 13.32
N ALA A 129 7.98 1.19 14.01
CA ALA A 129 8.49 2.44 13.45
C ALA A 129 9.35 2.20 12.19
N LYS A 130 10.17 1.14 12.17
CA LYS A 130 10.89 0.71 10.96
C LYS A 130 9.95 0.33 9.82
N LYS A 131 8.87 -0.41 10.12
CA LYS A 131 7.85 -0.77 9.11
C LYS A 131 7.15 0.47 8.55
N VAL A 132 6.78 1.43 9.39
CA VAL A 132 6.22 2.72 8.95
C VAL A 132 7.19 3.43 8.00
N ALA A 133 8.47 3.50 8.34
CA ALA A 133 9.48 4.17 7.52
C ALA A 133 9.71 3.51 6.14
N GLN A 134 9.32 2.23 5.99
CA GLN A 134 9.39 1.48 4.73
C GLN A 134 8.04 1.44 3.98
N SER A 135 6.94 1.79 4.64
CA SER A 135 5.58 1.59 4.11
C SER A 135 5.18 2.51 2.96
N CYS A 136 5.98 3.53 2.65
CA CYS A 136 5.76 4.38 1.46
C CYS A 136 5.70 3.53 0.18
N GLN A 137 6.50 2.47 0.10
CA GLN A 137 6.49 1.56 -1.05
C GLN A 137 5.15 0.86 -1.23
N ASN A 138 4.43 0.55 -0.14
CA ASN A 138 3.14 -0.17 -0.22
C ASN A 138 2.06 0.64 -0.95
N CYS A 139 2.09 1.98 -0.85
CA CYS A 139 1.18 2.86 -1.60
C CYS A 139 1.71 3.20 -2.99
N HIS A 140 3.05 3.27 -3.16
CA HIS A 140 3.67 3.73 -4.41
C HIS A 140 4.05 2.59 -5.38
N GLN A 141 4.06 1.33 -4.96
CA GLN A 141 4.37 0.16 -5.81
C GLN A 141 3.29 -0.16 -6.85
N GLN A 142 2.07 0.40 -6.75
CA GLN A 142 1.04 0.25 -7.77
C GLN A 142 1.30 1.03 -9.09
N LYS A 143 2.49 1.61 -9.27
CA LYS A 143 2.89 2.36 -10.50
C LYS A 143 3.75 1.59 -11.50
N THR A 144 3.83 0.26 -11.45
CA THR A 144 4.69 -0.51 -12.37
C THR A 144 3.97 -1.36 -13.42
N TYR A 145 2.72 -1.06 -13.73
CA TYR A 145 2.10 -1.52 -14.97
C TYR A 145 1.54 -0.33 -15.76
N GLU A 146 2.13 -0.14 -16.95
CA GLU A 146 1.69 0.68 -18.09
C GLU A 146 1.90 2.20 -18.07
N GLU A 147 3.13 2.63 -18.40
CA GLU A 147 3.32 3.79 -19.28
C GLU A 147 4.35 3.38 -20.35
N PRO A 148 3.94 3.12 -21.61
CA PRO A 148 4.90 2.80 -22.67
C PRO A 148 5.72 4.05 -22.99
N HIS A 149 7.04 3.86 -22.99
CA HIS A 149 8.00 4.79 -23.56
C HIS A 149 7.53 5.27 -24.94
N HIS A 150 7.20 6.56 -25.06
CA HIS A 150 7.43 7.33 -26.29
C HIS A 150 7.40 8.83 -25.95
N GLN A 151 8.57 9.46 -26.15
CA GLN A 151 8.80 10.84 -26.63
C GLN A 151 7.92 11.94 -26.01
N ILE A 152 8.47 12.93 -25.32
CA ILE A 152 9.08 14.12 -25.93
C ILE A 152 10.08 14.71 -24.92
N LEU A 153 11.37 14.47 -25.13
CA LEU A 153 12.40 15.45 -24.80
C LEU A 153 12.62 16.19 -26.11
N ASP A 154 12.03 17.38 -26.23
CA ASP A 154 12.42 18.44 -27.15
C ASP A 154 11.52 19.65 -26.84
N ARG A 155 11.94 20.42 -25.84
CA ARG A 155 11.88 21.88 -25.95
C ARG A 155 12.80 22.52 -24.93
N GLU A 156 13.94 22.95 -25.45
CA GLU A 156 14.64 24.13 -24.98
C GLU A 156 13.71 25.36 -25.07
N TRP A 157 14.03 26.36 -24.23
CA TRP A 157 13.37 27.67 -24.01
C TRP A 157 12.21 27.68 -23.00
#